data_AF-A0A1G9XS73-F1
#
_entry.id   AF-A0A1G9XS73-F1
#
_cell.length_a   1.000
_cell.length_b   1.000
_cell.length_c   1.000
_cell.angle_alpha   90.00
_cell.angle_beta   90.00
_cell.angle_gamma   90.00
#
_symmetry.space_group_name_H-M   'P 1'
#
loop_
_entity.id
_entity.type
_entity.pdbx_description
1 polymer ?
#
loop_
_entity_poly.entity_id
_entity_poly.type
_entity_poly.pdbx_seq_one_letter_code
_entity_poly.pdbx_strand_id
1 'polypeptide(L)'
;MCTPTHRGNGDNLDLAEFPEHFRDLFRGPPGSAEPPEHRAARMAAARDVLAELLIEGEADAVALEDAWYAVLIGGPMLLRGCRARVPRAHGRRTREAA
;
A
#
# COMPACT_ATOMS: atom_id res chain seq x y z
N MET A 1 3.46 20.50 41.98
CA MET A 1 2.67 19.26 42.02
C MET A 1 3.04 18.46 40.77
N CYS A 2 3.19 17.14 40.86
CA CYS A 2 3.56 16.31 39.71
C CYS A 2 2.34 15.54 39.22
N THR A 3 1.91 15.77 37.97
CA THR A 3 0.99 14.88 37.27
C THR A 3 1.76 13.70 36.68
N PRO A 4 1.20 12.48 36.68
CA PRO A 4 1.92 11.32 36.18
C PRO A 4 2.04 11.36 34.66
N THR A 5 3.24 11.10 34.14
CA THR A 5 3.45 10.83 32.72
C THR A 5 2.62 9.61 32.32
N HIS A 6 1.81 9.72 31.27
CA HIS A 6 1.02 8.60 30.78
C HIS A 6 1.98 7.52 30.28
N ARG A 7 2.02 6.38 30.98
CA ARG A 7 2.84 5.23 30.64
C ARG A 7 2.26 4.60 29.38
N GLY A 8 2.86 4.89 28.22
CA GLY A 8 2.47 4.29 26.94
C GLY A 8 2.55 2.77 27.04
N ASN A 9 1.43 2.09 26.80
CA ASN A 9 1.23 0.71 27.21
C ASN A 9 0.35 -0.02 26.17
N GLY A 10 0.98 -0.78 25.28
CA GLY A 10 0.30 -1.78 24.44
C GLY A 10 -0.34 -1.26 23.14
N ASP A 11 0.35 -1.52 22.03
CA ASP A 11 -0.17 -2.38 20.96
C ASP A 11 -1.52 -2.00 20.33
N ASN A 12 -1.78 -0.71 20.17
CA ASN A 12 -2.82 -0.20 19.27
C ASN A 12 -2.14 0.39 18.02
N LEU A 13 -2.11 -0.39 16.94
CA LEU A 13 -1.87 0.14 15.60
C LEU A 13 -3.03 1.09 15.27
N ASP A 14 -2.76 2.39 15.17
CA ASP A 14 -3.82 3.38 15.02
C ASP A 14 -4.37 3.35 13.58
N LEU A 15 -5.54 2.74 13.42
CA LEU A 15 -6.31 2.69 12.17
C LEU A 15 -6.73 4.08 11.66
N ALA A 16 -6.55 5.14 12.45
CA ALA A 16 -6.68 6.52 12.00
C ALA A 16 -5.42 7.07 11.27
N GLU A 17 -4.24 6.49 11.45
CA GLU A 17 -2.99 6.93 10.78
C GLU A 17 -2.77 6.26 9.40
N PHE A 18 -3.79 5.60 8.84
CA PHE A 18 -3.83 5.41 7.38
C PHE A 18 -4.06 6.77 6.71
N PRO A 19 -3.06 7.34 6.01
CA PRO A 19 -3.22 8.66 5.42
C PRO A 19 -4.35 8.64 4.40
N GLU A 20 -5.20 9.66 4.38
CA GLU A 20 -6.40 9.70 3.53
C GLU A 20 -6.07 9.47 2.04
N HIS A 21 -4.87 9.88 1.63
CA HIS A 21 -4.25 9.62 0.33
C HIS A 21 -4.21 8.13 -0.08
N PHE A 22 -4.10 7.19 0.86
CA PHE A 22 -4.20 5.76 0.58
C PHE A 22 -5.63 5.39 0.16
N ARG A 23 -6.65 5.85 0.89
CA ARG A 23 -8.06 5.61 0.52
C ARG A 23 -8.40 6.29 -0.81
N ASP A 24 -7.90 7.50 -1.04
CA ASP A 24 -8.07 8.24 -2.30
C ASP A 24 -7.37 7.56 -3.49
N LEU A 25 -6.21 6.92 -3.30
CA LEU A 25 -5.54 6.16 -4.36
C LEU A 25 -6.46 5.09 -4.94
N PHE A 26 -7.10 4.28 -4.08
CA PHE A 26 -7.98 3.20 -4.53
C PHE A 26 -9.38 3.69 -4.93
N ARG A 27 -10.04 4.51 -4.09
CA ARG A 27 -11.43 4.94 -4.31
C ARG A 27 -11.54 6.13 -5.26
N GLY A 28 -10.69 7.13 -5.08
CA GLY A 28 -10.70 8.41 -5.79
C GLY A 28 -11.15 9.56 -4.88
N PRO A 29 -10.63 10.78 -5.10
CA PRO A 29 -10.89 11.92 -4.23
C PRO A 29 -12.40 12.22 -4.09
N PRO A 30 -12.91 12.41 -2.86
CA PRO A 30 -14.34 12.53 -2.61
C PRO A 30 -14.94 13.78 -3.27
N GLY A 31 -16.11 13.62 -3.89
CA GLY A 31 -16.81 14.71 -4.59
C GLY A 31 -16.18 15.18 -5.91
N SER A 32 -15.04 14.62 -6.32
CA SER A 32 -14.31 15.05 -7.52
C SER A 32 -14.86 14.40 -8.80
N ALA A 33 -15.11 15.23 -9.82
CA ALA A 33 -15.30 14.79 -11.19
C ALA A 33 -13.93 14.49 -11.84
N GLU A 34 -13.25 13.44 -11.35
CA GLU A 34 -11.91 13.06 -11.77
C GLU A 34 -11.83 12.84 -13.30
N PRO A 35 -10.92 13.53 -14.02
CA PRO A 35 -10.73 13.33 -15.46
C PRO A 35 -10.42 11.86 -15.80
N PRO A 36 -10.94 11.31 -16.92
CA PRO A 36 -10.75 9.89 -17.26
C PRO A 36 -9.28 9.45 -17.31
N GLU A 37 -8.38 10.36 -17.74
CA GLU A 37 -6.94 10.15 -17.79
C GLU A 37 -6.28 10.13 -16.39
N HIS A 38 -6.68 11.02 -15.49
CA HIS A 38 -6.24 11.00 -14.09
C HIS A 38 -6.72 9.73 -13.39
N ARG A 39 -7.99 9.36 -13.60
CA ARG A 39 -8.55 8.10 -13.10
C ARG A 39 -7.80 6.87 -13.63
N ALA A 40 -7.38 6.89 -14.90
CA ALA A 40 -6.61 5.80 -15.48
C ALA A 40 -5.20 5.70 -14.86
N ALA A 41 -4.50 6.83 -14.68
CA ALA A 41 -3.20 6.89 -14.03
C ALA A 41 -3.27 6.44 -12.56
N ARG A 42 -4.26 6.94 -11.81
CA ARG A 42 -4.54 6.53 -10.43
C ARG A 42 -4.84 5.04 -10.32
N MET A 43 -5.66 4.49 -11.20
CA MET A 43 -5.96 3.05 -11.29
C MET A 43 -4.77 2.19 -11.77
N ALA A 44 -3.72 2.79 -12.33
CA ALA A 44 -2.46 2.10 -12.60
C ALA A 44 -1.58 2.08 -11.34
N ALA A 45 -1.38 3.23 -10.70
CA ALA A 45 -0.63 3.34 -9.45
C ALA A 45 -1.23 2.47 -8.33
N ALA A 46 -2.56 2.44 -8.20
CA ALA A 46 -3.27 1.56 -7.27
C ALA A 46 -3.00 0.07 -7.51
N ARG A 47 -2.77 -0.36 -8.77
CA ARG A 47 -2.42 -1.75 -9.08
C ARG A 47 -0.96 -2.08 -8.80
N ASP A 48 -0.05 -1.14 -9.04
CA ASP A 48 1.35 -1.32 -8.68
C ASP A 48 1.50 -1.41 -7.15
N VAL A 49 0.86 -0.52 -6.38
CA VAL A 49 0.87 -0.57 -4.90
C VAL A 49 0.22 -1.85 -4.37
N LEU A 50 -0.93 -2.28 -4.91
CA LEU A 50 -1.54 -3.57 -4.51
C LEU A 50 -0.64 -4.77 -4.85
N ALA A 51 0.10 -4.72 -5.96
CA ALA A 51 1.06 -5.76 -6.32
C ALA A 51 2.29 -5.77 -5.39
N GLU A 52 2.71 -4.61 -4.87
CA GLU A 52 3.81 -4.50 -3.90
C GLU A 52 3.38 -4.98 -2.51
N LEU A 53 2.19 -4.58 -2.03
CA LEU A 53 1.60 -5.06 -0.77
C LEU A 53 1.39 -6.59 -0.76
N LEU A 54 1.00 -7.19 -1.89
CA LEU A 54 0.86 -8.65 -2.02
C LEU A 54 2.20 -9.40 -2.04
N ILE A 55 3.31 -8.74 -2.39
CA ILE A 55 4.65 -9.33 -2.36
C ILE A 55 5.23 -9.23 -0.94
N GLU A 56 5.14 -8.05 -0.31
CA GLU A 56 5.57 -7.87 1.09
C GLU A 56 4.70 -8.73 2.04
N GLY A 57 3.43 -8.94 1.68
CA GLY A 57 2.50 -9.86 2.34
C GLY A 57 2.91 -11.34 2.37
N GLU A 58 3.98 -11.75 1.66
CA GLU A 58 4.61 -13.07 1.83
C GLU A 58 5.44 -13.15 3.13
N ALA A 59 5.83 -12.01 3.72
CA ALA A 59 6.68 -11.89 4.90
C ALA A 59 6.06 -11.07 6.05
N ASP A 60 5.19 -10.10 5.76
CA ASP A 60 4.51 -9.25 6.74
C ASP A 60 2.97 -9.42 6.68
N ALA A 61 2.38 -9.81 7.81
CA ALA A 61 0.92 -9.94 7.93
C ALA A 61 0.20 -8.59 7.79
N VAL A 62 0.82 -7.47 8.19
CA VAL A 62 0.20 -6.14 8.09
C VAL A 62 0.09 -5.71 6.62
N ALA A 63 1.16 -5.89 5.83
CA ALA A 63 1.12 -5.64 4.38
C ALA A 63 0.07 -6.50 3.65
N LEU A 64 -0.16 -7.73 4.12
CA LEU A 64 -1.24 -8.59 3.61
C LEU A 64 -2.63 -8.07 4.01
N GLU A 65 -2.84 -7.62 5.25
CA GLU A 65 -4.09 -6.99 5.68
C GLU A 65 -4.39 -5.70 4.88
N ASP A 66 -3.37 -4.90 4.58
CA ASP A 66 -3.47 -3.72 3.72
C ASP A 66 -3.84 -4.07 2.27
N ALA A 67 -3.31 -5.17 1.73
CA ALA A 67 -3.71 -5.68 0.42
C ALA A 67 -5.20 -6.07 0.40
N TRP A 68 -5.70 -6.74 1.44
CA TRP A 68 -7.13 -7.05 1.58
C TRP A 68 -7.98 -5.78 1.73
N TYR A 69 -7.53 -4.80 2.52
CA TYR A 69 -8.24 -3.54 2.70
C TYR A 69 -8.30 -2.71 1.40
N ALA A 70 -7.20 -2.64 0.64
CA ALA A 70 -7.14 -2.01 -0.68
C ALA A 70 -8.14 -2.63 -1.67
N VAL A 71 -8.23 -3.98 -1.70
CA VAL A 71 -9.22 -4.71 -2.52
C VAL A 71 -10.66 -4.43 -2.06
N LEU A 72 -10.90 -4.33 -0.74
CA LEU A 72 -12.22 -4.02 -0.18
C LEU A 72 -12.71 -2.62 -0.59
N ILE A 73 -11.83 -1.59 -0.57
CA ILE A 73 -12.22 -0.20 -0.83
C ILE A 73 -12.18 0.21 -2.30
N GLY A 74 -11.29 -0.37 -3.12
CA GLY A 74 -11.20 -0.10 -4.56
C GLY A 74 -11.88 -1.14 -5.46
N GLY A 75 -12.24 -2.30 -4.90
CA GLY A 75 -12.99 -3.35 -5.57
C GLY A 75 -12.18 -4.27 -6.50
N PRO A 76 -12.79 -5.36 -7.00
CA PRO A 76 -12.10 -6.42 -7.75
C PRO A 76 -11.53 -5.99 -9.12
N MET A 77 -11.85 -4.78 -9.59
CA MET A 77 -11.26 -4.20 -10.80
C MET A 77 -9.76 -3.89 -10.65
N LEU A 78 -9.24 -3.78 -9.41
CA LEU A 78 -7.80 -3.69 -9.15
C LEU A 78 -7.09 -4.98 -9.56
N LEU A 79 -7.55 -6.12 -9.03
CA LEU A 79 -7.00 -7.46 -9.30
C LEU A 79 -6.88 -7.76 -10.80
N ARG A 80 -7.81 -7.24 -11.62
CA ARG A 80 -7.73 -7.28 -13.08
C ARG A 80 -6.58 -6.40 -13.59
N GLY A 81 -5.38 -6.98 -13.66
CA GLY A 81 -4.16 -6.34 -14.15
C GLY A 81 -3.04 -6.21 -13.12
N CYS A 82 -3.25 -6.66 -11.87
CA CYS A 82 -2.18 -6.81 -10.89
C CYS A 82 -1.23 -7.94 -11.34
N ARG A 83 -0.31 -7.64 -12.25
CA ARG A 83 0.89 -8.43 -12.44
C ARG A 83 1.83 -8.08 -11.30
N ALA A 84 2.14 -9.05 -10.44
CA ALA A 84 3.25 -8.95 -9.51
C ALA A 84 4.48 -8.42 -10.28
N ARG A 85 4.97 -7.24 -9.90
CA ARG A 85 6.23 -6.71 -10.42
C ARG A 85 7.33 -7.59 -9.86
N VAL A 86 7.69 -8.65 -10.59
CA VAL A 86 8.82 -9.52 -10.24
C VAL A 86 10.00 -8.59 -9.92
N PRO A 87 10.49 -8.55 -8.67
CA PRO A 87 11.46 -7.55 -8.27
C PRO A 87 12.68 -7.71 -9.17
N ARG A 88 13.03 -6.64 -9.89
CA ARG A 88 14.21 -6.65 -10.77
C ARG A 88 15.44 -6.75 -9.88
N ALA A 89 15.86 -7.98 -9.60
CA ALA A 89 17.04 -8.32 -8.85
C ALA A 89 18.22 -7.49 -9.38
N HIS A 90 18.63 -6.49 -8.59
CA HIS A 90 19.50 -5.42 -9.08
C HIS A 90 20.90 -6.02 -9.28
N GLY A 91 21.26 -6.24 -10.54
CA GLY A 91 22.27 -7.23 -10.91
C GLY A 91 23.69 -6.89 -10.47
N ARG A 92 24.10 -7.33 -9.27
CA ARG A 92 25.52 -7.38 -8.88
C ARG A 92 26.19 -8.65 -9.43
N ARG A 93 26.47 -8.63 -10.74
CA ARG A 93 27.57 -9.37 -11.38
C ARG A 93 28.48 -8.33 -12.05
N THR A 94 29.81 -8.33 -11.91
CA THR A 94 30.74 -9.23 -11.17
C THR A 94 31.46 -8.43 -10.06
N ARG A 95 32.75 -8.51 -9.67
CA ARG A 95 33.98 -9.17 -10.17
C ARG A 95 34.98 -9.38 -9.01
N GLU A 96 36.03 -10.16 -9.30
CA GLU A 96 37.30 -10.34 -8.57
C GLU A 96 37.21 -11.15 -7.26
N ALA A 97 37.94 -12.26 -7.06
CA ALA A 97 39.26 -12.73 -7.51
C ALA A 97 40.46 -12.15 -6.72
N ALA A 98 40.75 -12.84 -5.61
CA ALA A 98 42.01 -12.89 -4.88
C ALA A 98 42.17 -14.33 -4.35
#